data_AF-A0A9W8N7W0-F1
#
_entry.id   AF-A0A9W8N7W0-F1
#
_cell.length_a   1.000
_cell.length_b   1.000
_cell.length_c   1.000
_cell.angle_alpha   90.00
_cell.angle_beta   90.00
_cell.angle_gamma   90.00
#
_symmetry.space_group_name_H-M   'P 1'
#
loop_
_entity.id
_entity.type
_entity.pdbx_description
1 polymer ?
#
loop_
_entity_poly.entity_id
_entity_poly.type
_entity_poly.pdbx_seq_one_letter_code
_entity_poly.pdbx_strand_id
1 'polypeptide(L)'
;MSTATITSTVLEAPAPPGQPDISYHPDINKWQARIARRLREDNLQKSIPDGFPEKLTGDLVWDGRTVADKYDWTFVFTPEHLAEIDQALAHFKGVQRHQVFPNDKFNANMAN
;
A
#
# COMPACT_ATOMS: atom_id res chain seq x y z
N MET A 1 7.51 43.51 -28.31
CA MET A 1 6.94 42.91 -27.08
C MET A 1 7.96 41.91 -26.57
N SER A 2 8.63 42.19 -25.45
CA SER A 2 9.70 41.35 -24.91
C SER A 2 9.14 40.48 -23.78
N THR A 3 9.22 39.15 -23.90
CA THR A 3 8.74 38.19 -22.91
C THR A 3 9.83 37.94 -21.86
N ALA A 4 9.58 38.36 -20.62
CA ALA A 4 10.46 38.04 -19.50
C ALA A 4 10.13 36.64 -18.96
N THR A 5 11.12 35.75 -18.98
CA THR A 5 11.05 34.45 -18.30
C THR A 5 11.38 34.68 -16.83
N ILE A 6 10.40 34.44 -15.94
CA ILE A 6 10.60 34.50 -14.49
C ILE A 6 10.93 33.10 -13.97
N THR A 7 12.20 32.88 -13.63
CA THR A 7 12.66 31.69 -12.91
C THR A 7 12.28 31.84 -11.44
N SER A 8 11.36 31.01 -10.96
CA SER A 8 11.02 30.93 -9.53
C SER A 8 11.99 29.96 -8.84
N THR A 9 13.07 30.50 -8.28
CA THR A 9 13.89 29.78 -7.30
C THR A 9 13.23 29.87 -5.94
N VAL A 10 12.49 28.83 -5.56
CA VAL A 10 12.05 28.62 -4.17
C VAL A 10 13.29 28.27 -3.36
N LEU A 11 13.76 29.24 -2.57
CA LEU A 11 14.78 28.99 -1.55
C LEU A 11 14.14 28.11 -0.47
N GLU A 12 14.71 26.93 -0.24
CA GLU A 12 14.25 25.96 0.75
C GLU A 12 14.30 26.60 2.14
N ALA A 13 13.14 26.85 2.74
CA ALA A 13 13.04 27.34 4.10
C ALA A 13 13.58 26.27 5.07
N PRO A 14 14.34 26.64 6.12
CA PRO A 14 14.81 25.68 7.11
C PRO A 14 13.60 24.98 7.72
N ALA A 15 13.62 23.64 7.72
CA ALA A 15 12.54 22.84 8.27
C ALA A 15 12.28 23.21 9.74
N PRO A 16 11.02 23.26 10.20
CA PRO A 16 10.69 23.51 11.60
C PRO A 16 11.46 22.58 12.53
N PRO A 17 11.87 23.04 13.72
CA PRO A 17 12.56 22.20 14.69
C PRO A 17 11.72 20.96 15.00
N GLY A 18 12.27 19.79 14.70
CA GLY A 18 11.62 18.48 14.90
C GLY A 18 11.04 17.84 13.64
N GLN A 19 11.02 18.52 12.48
CA GLN A 19 10.66 17.86 11.23
C GLN A 19 11.79 16.89 10.83
N PRO A 20 11.52 15.59 10.69
CA PRO A 20 12.50 14.66 10.17
C PRO A 20 12.79 15.00 8.71
N ASP A 21 14.06 14.91 8.30
CA ASP A 21 14.47 15.07 6.90
C ASP A 21 13.93 13.89 6.07
N ILE A 22 12.69 14.02 5.61
CA ILE A 22 11.99 13.05 4.77
C ILE A 22 11.52 13.74 3.48
N SER A 23 12.04 13.28 2.35
CA SER A 23 11.56 13.66 1.03
C SER A 23 10.32 12.84 0.66
N TYR A 24 9.47 13.37 -0.22
CA TYR A 24 8.34 12.65 -0.78
C TYR A 24 8.78 11.41 -1.58
N HIS A 25 9.92 11.50 -2.26
CA HIS A 25 10.48 10.39 -3.02
C HIS A 25 11.48 9.58 -2.19
N PRO A 26 11.54 8.25 -2.39
CA PRO A 26 12.57 7.42 -1.78
C PRO A 26 13.97 7.92 -2.18
N ASP A 27 14.81 8.22 -1.19
CA ASP A 27 16.22 8.55 -1.36
C ASP A 27 17.08 7.41 -0.81
N ILE A 28 17.77 6.72 -1.72
CA ILE A 28 18.60 5.56 -1.41
C ILE A 28 19.82 5.94 -0.56
N ASN A 29 20.42 7.10 -0.78
CA ASN A 29 21.62 7.54 -0.05
C ASN A 29 21.24 7.88 1.39
N LYS A 30 20.13 8.60 1.59
CA LYS A 30 19.58 8.88 2.93
C LYS A 30 19.17 7.60 3.64
N TRP A 31 18.64 6.61 2.93
CA TRP A 31 18.33 5.29 3.51
C TRP A 31 19.60 4.54 3.96
N GLN A 32 20.62 4.44 3.10
CA GLN A 32 21.89 3.79 3.45
C GLN A 32 22.57 4.46 4.64
N ALA A 33 22.64 5.80 4.64
CA ALA A 33 23.22 6.56 5.75
C ALA A 33 22.48 6.33 7.07
N ARG A 34 21.14 6.25 7.02
CA ARG A 34 20.30 5.92 8.19
C ARG A 34 20.59 4.51 8.70
N ILE A 35 20.70 3.51 7.82
CA ILE A 35 21.04 2.13 8.21
C ILE A 35 22.43 2.07 8.84
N ALA A 36 23.44 2.64 8.20
CA ALA A 36 24.82 2.62 8.71
C ALA A 36 24.94 3.35 10.05
N ARG A 37 24.14 4.39 10.28
CA ARG A 37 24.05 5.05 11.59
C ARG A 37 23.39 4.14 12.63
N ARG A 38 22.21 3.58 12.32
CA ARG A 38 21.47 2.67 13.22
C ARG A 38 22.33 1.49 13.66
N LEU A 39 23.03 0.84 12.72
CA LEU A 39 23.90 -0.29 13.02
C LEU A 39 25.10 0.08 13.90
N ARG A 40 25.62 1.31 13.79
CA ARG A 40 26.71 1.80 14.64
C ARG A 40 26.28 2.17 16.05
N GLU A 41 25.02 2.58 16.23
CA GLU A 41 24.48 2.98 17.54
C GLU A 41 24.28 1.78 18.49
N ASP A 42 24.41 0.53 18.01
CA ASP A 42 24.31 -0.78 18.71
C ASP A 42 23.20 -0.90 19.77
N ASN A 43 22.16 -0.06 19.66
CA ASN A 43 20.99 -0.02 20.52
C ASN A 43 19.81 -0.80 19.93
N LEU A 44 20.04 -1.58 18.87
CA LEU A 44 19.02 -2.43 18.29
C LEU A 44 18.72 -3.58 19.24
N GLN A 45 17.45 -3.71 19.63
CA GLN A 45 16.98 -4.91 20.31
C GLN A 45 17.24 -6.13 19.42
N LYS A 46 18.04 -7.06 19.92
CA LYS A 46 18.40 -8.32 19.24
C LYS A 46 17.46 -9.46 19.64
N SER A 47 16.65 -9.25 20.68
CA SER A 47 15.67 -10.19 21.20
C SER A 47 14.26 -9.65 21.03
N ILE A 48 13.31 -10.56 21.04
CA ILE A 48 11.88 -10.26 21.07
C ILE A 48 11.54 -9.55 22.40
N PRO A 49 10.65 -8.54 22.43
CA PRO A 49 10.24 -7.88 23.66
C PRO A 49 9.54 -8.81 24.65
N ASP A 50 9.59 -8.46 25.93
CA ASP A 50 8.89 -9.20 26.97
C ASP A 50 7.38 -9.28 26.68
N GLY A 51 6.81 -10.48 26.84
CA GLY A 51 5.41 -10.76 26.56
C GLY A 51 5.11 -11.28 25.16
N PHE A 52 6.09 -11.30 24.24
CA PHE A 52 5.95 -11.95 22.95
C PHE A 52 6.51 -13.38 22.97
N PRO A 53 5.82 -14.36 22.36
CA PRO A 53 6.31 -15.72 22.29
C PRO A 53 7.52 -15.82 21.35
N GLU A 54 8.55 -16.56 21.76
CA GLU A 54 9.74 -16.81 20.93
C GLU A 54 9.40 -17.54 19.61
N LYS A 55 8.33 -18.34 19.64
CA LYS A 55 7.82 -19.08 18.49
C LYS A 55 6.30 -19.03 18.51
N LEU A 56 5.71 -18.77 17.35
CA LEU A 56 4.28 -18.95 17.15
C LEU A 56 3.99 -20.45 17.09
N THR A 57 3.02 -20.91 17.88
CA THR A 57 2.51 -22.28 17.81
C THR A 57 1.00 -22.19 17.62
N GLY A 58 0.48 -23.00 16.71
CA GLY A 58 -0.95 -23.02 16.38
C GLY A 58 -1.20 -23.58 14.99
N ASP A 59 -2.44 -23.99 14.75
CA ASP A 59 -2.84 -24.70 13.53
C ASP A 59 -2.75 -23.83 12.26
N LEU A 60 -2.65 -22.51 12.42
CA LEU A 60 -2.49 -21.53 11.34
C LEU A 60 -1.04 -21.06 11.17
N VAL A 61 -0.10 -21.58 11.96
CA VAL A 61 1.32 -21.26 11.81
C VAL A 61 1.92 -22.16 10.72
N TRP A 62 2.33 -21.55 9.61
CA TRP A 62 2.93 -22.26 8.49
C TRP A 62 4.30 -21.69 8.13
N ASP A 63 5.18 -22.55 7.61
CA ASP A 63 6.43 -22.15 6.96
C ASP A 63 6.19 -22.15 5.45
N GLY A 64 6.54 -21.07 4.75
CA GLY A 64 6.33 -20.94 3.31
C GLY A 64 6.99 -22.04 2.48
N ARG A 65 8.01 -22.73 3.02
CA ARG A 65 8.65 -23.88 2.36
C ARG A 65 7.83 -25.16 2.46
N THR A 66 7.05 -25.32 3.52
CA THR A 66 6.30 -26.57 3.82
C THR A 66 4.79 -26.39 3.75
N VAL A 67 4.30 -25.19 3.45
CA VAL A 67 2.87 -24.88 3.44
C VAL A 67 2.12 -25.71 2.40
N ALA A 68 2.74 -25.93 1.23
CA ALA A 68 2.17 -26.75 0.16
C ALA A 68 2.14 -28.25 0.52
N ASP A 69 3.04 -28.72 1.39
CA ASP A 69 3.08 -30.12 1.82
C ASP A 69 1.95 -30.44 2.81
N LYS A 70 1.53 -29.44 3.59
CA LYS A 70 0.60 -29.60 4.70
C LYS A 70 -0.83 -29.16 4.38
N TYR A 71 -1.00 -28.16 3.51
CA TYR A 71 -2.29 -27.58 3.23
C TYR A 71 -2.57 -27.59 1.74
N ASP A 72 -3.73 -28.13 1.36
CA ASP A 72 -4.28 -27.92 0.03
C ASP A 72 -5.08 -26.62 0.03
N TRP A 73 -4.37 -25.52 -0.15
CA TRP A 73 -4.95 -24.17 -0.23
C TRP A 73 -5.43 -23.83 -1.65
N THR A 74 -5.21 -24.72 -2.61
CA THR A 74 -5.56 -24.49 -4.01
C THR A 74 -6.98 -25.00 -4.26
N PHE A 75 -7.93 -24.10 -4.33
CA PHE A 75 -9.28 -24.47 -4.74
C PHE A 75 -9.34 -24.61 -6.26
N VAL A 76 -9.54 -25.85 -6.74
CA VAL A 76 -9.71 -26.14 -8.16
C VAL A 76 -11.20 -26.05 -8.52
N PHE A 77 -11.53 -25.19 -9.48
CA PHE A 77 -12.91 -25.09 -9.95
C PHE A 77 -13.36 -26.37 -10.65
N THR A 78 -14.53 -26.85 -10.26
CA THR A 78 -15.23 -27.91 -10.99
C THR A 78 -16.00 -27.29 -12.16
N PRO A 79 -16.45 -28.10 -13.13
CA PRO A 79 -17.29 -27.62 -14.22
C PRO A 79 -18.55 -26.87 -13.75
N GLU A 80 -19.12 -27.28 -12.61
CA GLU A 80 -20.31 -26.66 -12.04
C GLU A 80 -20.02 -25.24 -11.50
N HIS A 81 -18.89 -25.05 -10.83
CA HIS A 81 -18.46 -23.72 -10.37
C HIS A 81 -18.23 -22.77 -11.55
N LEU A 82 -17.64 -23.27 -12.64
CA LEU A 82 -17.45 -22.48 -13.84
C LEU A 82 -18.78 -22.09 -14.48
N ALA A 83 -19.72 -23.02 -14.57
CA ALA A 83 -21.06 -22.76 -15.09
C ALA A 83 -21.82 -21.71 -14.26
N GLU A 84 -21.71 -21.76 -12.93
CA GLU A 84 -22.30 -20.75 -12.04
C GLU A 84 -21.70 -19.36 -12.29
N ILE A 85 -20.37 -19.26 -12.37
CA ILE A 85 -19.67 -17.99 -12.64
C ILE A 85 -20.10 -17.42 -14.01
N ASP A 86 -20.19 -18.26 -15.03
CA ASP A 86 -20.62 -17.85 -16.37
C ASP A 86 -22.07 -17.34 -16.39
N GLN A 87 -22.97 -18.01 -15.68
CA GLN A 87 -24.36 -17.57 -15.54
C GLN A 87 -24.46 -16.24 -14.78
N ALA A 88 -23.71 -16.09 -13.69
CA ALA A 88 -23.66 -14.84 -12.93
C ALA A 88 -23.10 -13.69 -13.79
N LEU A 89 -22.05 -13.95 -14.56
CA LEU A 89 -21.46 -12.98 -15.48
C LEU A 89 -22.45 -12.56 -16.58
N ALA A 90 -23.17 -13.50 -17.18
CA ALA A 90 -24.20 -13.20 -18.17
C ALA A 90 -25.33 -12.36 -17.58
N HIS A 91 -25.78 -12.71 -16.37
CA HIS A 91 -26.76 -11.94 -15.63
C HIS A 91 -26.28 -10.50 -15.38
N PHE A 92 -25.06 -10.30 -14.85
CA PHE A 92 -24.55 -8.95 -14.59
C PHE A 92 -24.29 -8.12 -15.85
N LYS A 93 -23.95 -8.74 -16.98
CA LYS A 93 -23.88 -8.04 -18.27
C LYS A 93 -25.26 -7.57 -18.75
N GLY A 94 -26.29 -8.38 -18.52
CA GLY A 94 -27.68 -8.03 -18.84
C GLY A 94 -28.28 -7.00 -17.90
N VAL A 95 -27.92 -7.06 -16.61
CA VAL A 95 -28.25 -6.06 -15.61
C VAL A 95 -27.27 -4.89 -15.77
N GLN A 96 -27.56 -3.97 -16.70
CA GLN A 96 -26.88 -2.69 -16.81
C GLN A 96 -27.04 -1.87 -15.51
N ARG A 97 -26.30 -2.20 -14.45
CA ARG A 97 -26.04 -1.27 -13.35
C ARG A 97 -24.91 -0.34 -13.76
N HIS A 98 -25.21 0.48 -14.76
CA HIS A 98 -24.61 1.79 -14.86
C HIS A 98 -25.30 2.66 -13.81
N GLN A 99 -24.97 2.45 -12.53
CA GLN A 99 -25.10 3.53 -11.57
C GLN A 99 -24.01 4.54 -11.93
N VAL A 100 -24.29 5.35 -12.95
CA VAL A 100 -23.73 6.70 -13.02
C VAL A 100 -24.16 7.33 -11.71
N PHE A 101 -23.22 7.59 -10.81
CA PHE A 101 -23.42 8.68 -9.88
C PHE A 101 -23.44 9.94 -10.76
N PRO A 102 -24.59 10.63 -10.93
CA PRO A 102 -24.64 11.81 -11.77
C PRO A 102 -23.68 12.84 -11.17
N ASN A 103 -22.65 13.24 -11.93
CA ASN A 103 -21.77 14.36 -11.57
C ASN A 103 -22.54 15.69 -11.50
N ASP A 104 -23.80 15.72 -11.95
CA ASP A 104 -24.64 16.91 -12.06
C ASP A 104 -25.10 17.47 -10.70
N LYS A 105 -24.80 16.78 -9.59
CA LYS A 105 -25.17 17.24 -8.24
C LYS A 105 -24.02 17.93 -7.48
N PHE A 106 -22.79 17.96 -8.01
CA PHE A 106 -21.66 18.62 -7.34
C PHE A 106 -21.47 20.11 -7.68
N ASN A 107 -22.01 20.61 -8.81
CA ASN A 107 -21.75 21.98 -9.27
C ASN A 107 -22.92 22.96 -9.12
N ALA A 108 -23.97 22.62 -8.36
CA ALA A 108 -25.10 23.54 -8.14
C ALA A 108 -24.92 24.51 -6.96
N ASN A 109 -23.80 24.48 -6.23
CA ASN A 109 -23.57 25.33 -5.04
C ASN A 109 -22.36 26.28 -5.15
N MET A 110 -21.93 26.66 -6.36
CA MET A 110 -20.90 27.72 -6.55
C MET A 110 -21.36 28.87 -7.46
N ALA A 111 -22.68 29.12 -7.52
CA ALA A 111 -23.23 30.31 -8.14
C ALA A 111 -24.32 30.91 -7.24
N ASN A 112 -23.89 31.50 -6.12
CA ASN A 112 -24.59 32.57 -5.42
C ASN A 112 -23.57 33.41 -4.67
#